data_AF-A0A6C1T240-F1
#
_entry.id   AF-A0A6C1T240-F1
#
_cell.length_a   1.000
_cell.length_b   1.000
_cell.length_c   1.000
_cell.angle_alpha   90.00
_cell.angle_beta   90.00
_cell.angle_gamma   90.00
#
_symmetry.space_group_name_H-M   'P 1'
#
loop_
_entity.id
_entity.type
_entity.pdbx_description
1 polymer ?
#
loop_
_entity_poly.entity_id
_entity_poly.type
_entity_poly.pdbx_seq_one_letter_code
_entity_poly.pdbx_strand_id
1 'polypeptide(L)'
;MPKKERGLIELYHDDPERAEFLVFGREAGPDRRGFLKGAGLASMGAVLGTTIPFSANMPAGLMPAALAETVNDFTFDAKHADMIVHNDR
;
A
#
# COMPACT_ATOMS: atom_id res chain seq x y z
N MET A 1 -0.90 -22.19 -6.57
CA MET A 1 -1.72 -21.47 -7.57
C MET A 1 -0.90 -20.27 -8.03
N PRO A 2 -1.02 -19.78 -9.28
CA PRO A 2 -0.33 -18.55 -9.69
C PRO A 2 -0.83 -17.37 -8.83
N LYS A 3 0.08 -16.45 -8.46
CA LYS A 3 -0.29 -15.22 -7.75
C LYS A 3 -1.20 -14.37 -8.64
N LYS A 4 -2.17 -13.68 -8.05
CA LYS A 4 -3.08 -12.76 -8.75
C LYS A 4 -2.39 -11.43 -9.00
N GLU A 5 -2.24 -11.06 -10.26
CA GLU A 5 -1.72 -9.74 -10.65
C GLU A 5 -2.84 -8.70 -10.61
N ARG A 6 -2.57 -7.53 -10.04
CA ARG A 6 -3.50 -6.38 -9.96
C ARG A 6 -2.76 -5.07 -10.19
N GLY A 7 -3.43 -4.12 -10.85
CA GLY A 7 -2.92 -2.77 -11.02
C GLY A 7 -2.99 -1.96 -9.73
N LEU A 8 -2.02 -1.09 -9.49
CA LEU A 8 -2.04 -0.23 -8.30
C LEU A 8 -3.19 0.79 -8.35
N ILE A 9 -3.36 1.49 -9.48
CA ILE A 9 -4.40 2.49 -9.68
C ILE A 9 -5.78 1.81 -9.69
N GLU A 10 -5.91 0.67 -10.34
CA GLU A 10 -7.10 -0.19 -10.31
C GLU A 10 -7.57 -0.44 -8.87
N LEU A 11 -6.68 -0.93 -8.00
CA LEU A 11 -7.00 -1.24 -6.61
C LEU A 11 -7.49 -0.01 -5.84
N TYR A 12 -6.77 1.11 -5.98
CA TYR A 12 -7.08 2.35 -5.26
C TYR A 12 -8.32 3.06 -5.82
N HIS A 13 -8.65 2.89 -7.09
CA HIS A 13 -9.86 3.43 -7.69
C HIS A 13 -11.11 2.71 -7.15
N ASP A 14 -11.04 1.38 -6.97
CA ASP A 14 -12.16 0.57 -6.47
C ASP A 14 -12.48 0.85 -5.00
N ASP A 15 -11.47 0.72 -4.13
CA ASP A 15 -11.60 0.90 -2.67
C ASP A 15 -10.24 1.29 -2.09
N PRO A 16 -9.99 2.60 -1.88
CA PRO A 16 -8.69 3.10 -1.43
C PRO A 16 -8.23 2.53 -0.09
N GLU A 17 -9.13 2.38 0.88
CA GLU A 17 -8.80 1.88 2.22
C GLU A 17 -8.45 0.40 2.16
N ARG A 18 -9.24 -0.39 1.42
CA ARG A 18 -8.93 -1.80 1.18
C ARG A 18 -7.67 -1.98 0.37
N ALA A 19 -7.38 -1.10 -0.59
CA ALA A 19 -6.15 -1.14 -1.37
C ALA A 19 -4.92 -1.01 -0.46
N GLU A 20 -4.91 -0.05 0.46
CA GLU A 20 -3.83 0.08 1.44
C GLU A 20 -3.61 -1.18 2.28
N PHE A 21 -4.70 -1.81 2.70
CA PHE A 21 -4.62 -3.07 3.46
C PHE A 21 -4.08 -4.21 2.60
N LEU A 22 -4.54 -4.37 1.37
CA LEU A 22 -4.10 -5.45 0.49
C LEU A 22 -2.65 -5.27 0.03
N VAL A 23 -2.28 -4.04 -0.33
CA VAL A 23 -0.97 -3.71 -0.87
C VAL A 23 0.07 -3.65 0.24
N PHE A 24 -0.19 -2.87 1.29
CA PHE A 24 0.79 -2.59 2.33
C PHE A 24 0.50 -3.27 3.65
N GLY A 25 -0.72 -3.77 3.89
CA GLY A 25 -1.12 -4.29 5.20
C GLY A 25 -1.39 -3.18 6.21
N ARG A 26 -1.67 -1.95 5.75
CA ARG A 26 -1.96 -0.80 6.61
C ARG A 26 -3.46 -0.72 6.88
N GLU A 27 -3.82 -0.65 8.16
CA GLU A 27 -5.16 -0.28 8.62
C GLU A 27 -5.07 1.10 9.24
N ALA A 28 -5.82 2.06 8.69
CA ALA A 28 -5.94 3.40 9.24
C ALA A 28 -7.08 3.43 10.27
N GLY A 29 -6.83 3.95 11.48
CA GLY A 29 -7.83 4.02 12.53
C GLY A 29 -7.43 4.95 13.68
N PRO A 30 -8.41 5.60 14.35
CA PRO A 30 -8.15 6.55 15.44
C PRO A 30 -7.64 5.89 16.72
N ASP A 31 -7.91 4.60 16.88
CA ASP A 31 -7.45 3.79 17.98
C ASP A 31 -6.05 3.24 17.71
N ARG A 32 -5.15 3.52 18.66
CA ARG A 32 -3.70 3.22 18.61
C ARG A 32 -3.36 1.74 18.36
N ARG A 33 -4.35 0.83 18.26
CA ARG A 33 -4.18 -0.61 18.05
C ARG A 33 -4.17 -1.06 16.59
N GLY A 34 -4.79 -0.33 15.66
CA GLY A 34 -4.61 -0.58 14.22
C GLY A 34 -3.18 -0.26 13.75
N PHE A 35 -2.62 0.82 14.32
CA PHE A 35 -1.22 1.24 14.16
C PHE A 35 -0.20 0.26 14.77
N LEU A 36 -0.57 -0.48 15.82
CA LEU A 36 0.34 -1.36 16.58
C LEU A 36 0.82 -2.60 15.82
N LYS A 37 0.31 -2.90 14.62
CA LYS A 37 0.95 -3.96 13.83
C LYS A 37 2.24 -3.53 13.16
N GLY A 38 2.50 -2.23 12.92
CA GLY A 38 3.77 -1.66 12.41
C GLY A 38 4.24 -2.13 11.02
N ALA A 39 4.00 -3.39 10.68
CA ALA A 39 4.30 -4.08 9.45
C ALA A 39 3.66 -3.40 8.24
N GLY A 40 2.47 -2.80 8.41
CA GLY A 40 1.82 -2.02 7.36
C GLY A 40 2.70 -0.86 6.88
N LEU A 41 3.05 0.00 7.84
CA LEU A 41 3.91 1.15 7.62
C LEU A 41 5.33 0.74 7.21
N ALA A 42 5.90 -0.30 7.83
CA ALA A 42 7.22 -0.79 7.48
C ALA A 42 7.27 -1.30 6.03
N SER A 43 6.18 -1.88 5.53
CA SER A 43 6.09 -2.35 4.15
C SER A 43 5.97 -1.20 3.18
N MET A 44 5.11 -0.22 3.48
CA MET A 44 5.03 1.00 2.68
C MET A 44 6.39 1.72 2.65
N GLY A 45 7.06 1.83 3.81
CA GLY A 45 8.40 2.41 3.89
C GLY A 45 9.46 1.62 3.12
N ALA A 46 9.40 0.29 3.14
CA ALA A 46 10.29 -0.56 2.35
C ALA A 46 10.10 -0.37 0.84
N VAL A 47 8.85 -0.29 0.37
CA VAL A 47 8.53 -0.03 -1.04
C VAL A 47 9.00 1.37 -1.45
N LEU A 48 8.81 2.37 -0.59
CA LEU A 48 9.26 3.74 -0.84
C LEU A 48 10.77 3.96 -0.61
N GLY A 49 11.46 2.98 -0.01
CA GLY A 49 12.87 3.11 0.37
C GLY A 49 13.13 4.14 1.48
N THR A 50 12.12 4.51 2.28
CA THR A 50 12.25 5.54 3.33
C THR A 50 11.31 5.32 4.50
N THR A 51 11.54 6.04 5.60
CA THR A 51 10.58 6.13 6.70
C THR A 51 9.56 7.24 6.43
N ILE A 52 8.35 7.12 6.97
CA ILE A 52 7.29 8.13 6.83
C ILE A 52 7.06 8.79 8.20
N PRO A 53 7.60 9.99 8.44
CA PRO A 53 7.37 10.74 9.67
C PRO A 53 5.88 11.04 9.85
N PHE A 54 5.41 11.05 11.10
CA PHE A 54 4.02 11.36 11.45
C PHE A 54 2.97 10.51 10.72
N SER A 55 3.31 9.29 10.31
CA SER A 55 2.41 8.36 9.62
C SER A 55 1.13 8.01 10.40
N ALA A 56 1.12 8.22 11.72
CA ALA A 56 -0.07 8.11 12.56
C ALA A 56 -1.18 9.12 12.19
N ASN A 57 -0.82 10.25 11.56
CA ASN A 57 -1.76 11.26 11.08
C ASN A 57 -2.16 11.05 9.62
N MET A 58 -1.61 10.02 8.95
CA MET A 58 -1.86 9.80 7.53
C MET A 58 -3.29 9.26 7.33
N PRO A 59 -4.13 9.94 6.53
CA PRO A 59 -5.52 9.53 6.30
C PRO A 59 -5.58 8.16 5.64
N ALA A 60 -6.68 7.43 5.87
CA ALA A 60 -6.94 6.15 5.22
C ALA A 60 -7.01 6.30 3.69
N GLY A 61 -6.57 5.29 2.95
CA GLY A 61 -6.74 5.22 1.51
C GLY A 61 -5.85 6.16 0.69
N LEU A 62 -4.79 6.70 1.30
CA LEU A 62 -3.85 7.57 0.60
C LEU A 62 -2.88 6.72 -0.26
N MET A 63 -2.85 6.97 -1.57
CA MET A 63 -1.82 6.41 -2.44
C MET A 63 -0.52 7.23 -2.34
N PRO A 64 0.66 6.60 -2.17
CA PRO A 64 1.92 7.33 -2.18
C PRO A 64 2.17 7.99 -3.54
N ALA A 65 2.46 9.30 -3.56
CA ALA A 65 2.70 10.04 -4.80
C ALA A 65 3.86 9.46 -5.64
N ALA A 66 4.89 8.94 -4.97
CA ALA A 66 6.01 8.27 -5.63
C ALA A 66 5.59 7.05 -6.48
N LEU A 67 4.49 6.39 -6.12
CA LEU A 67 3.90 5.30 -6.89
C LEU A 67 2.78 5.78 -7.82
N ALA A 68 2.03 6.80 -7.40
CA ALA A 68 0.93 7.35 -8.19
C ALA A 68 1.42 8.07 -9.46
N GLU A 69 2.54 8.80 -9.38
CA GLU A 69 3.02 9.69 -10.43
C GLU A 69 4.10 9.06 -11.34
N THR A 70 4.67 7.92 -10.95
CA THR A 70 5.71 7.27 -11.76
C THR A 70 5.14 6.71 -13.06
N VAL A 71 5.84 7.00 -14.15
CA VAL A 71 5.57 6.42 -15.49
C VAL A 71 6.46 5.21 -15.80
N ASN A 72 7.44 4.94 -14.94
CA ASN A 72 8.29 3.76 -15.10
C ASN A 72 7.55 2.53 -14.57
N ASP A 73 7.75 1.40 -15.23
CA ASP A 73 7.24 0.11 -14.77
C ASP A 73 7.80 -0.23 -13.38
N PHE A 74 6.93 -0.77 -12.53
CA PHE A 74 7.32 -1.40 -11.28
C PHE A 74 6.45 -2.63 -11.02
N THR A 75 6.97 -3.54 -10.21
CA THR A 75 6.24 -4.69 -9.72
C THR A 75 6.77 -5.09 -8.36
N PHE A 76 5.88 -5.43 -7.43
CA PHE A 76 6.27 -5.92 -6.11
C PHE A 76 5.21 -6.84 -5.50
N ASP A 77 5.63 -7.67 -4.55
CA ASP A 77 4.73 -8.51 -3.78
C ASP A 77 3.88 -7.66 -2.84
N ALA A 78 2.56 -7.85 -2.91
CA ALA A 78 1.63 -7.24 -1.98
C ALA A 78 1.72 -7.91 -0.59
N LYS A 79 1.18 -7.26 0.43
CA LYS A 79 0.96 -7.93 1.72
C LYS A 79 -0.06 -9.04 1.66
N HIS A 80 -1.02 -8.96 0.77
CA HIS A 80 -1.91 -10.08 0.49
C HIS A 80 -1.11 -11.24 -0.13
N ALA A 81 -1.14 -12.40 0.53
CA ALA A 81 -0.18 -13.50 0.32
C ALA A 81 -0.03 -13.96 -1.15
N ASP A 82 -1.12 -13.91 -1.92
CA ASP A 82 -1.18 -14.39 -3.29
C ASP A 82 -1.39 -13.25 -4.30
N MET A 83 -0.82 -12.07 -4.06
CA MET A 83 -0.98 -10.90 -4.92
C MET A 83 0.36 -10.26 -5.33
N ILE A 84 0.45 -9.92 -6.61
CA ILE A 84 1.51 -9.10 -7.18
C ILE A 84 0.87 -7.79 -7.65
N VAL A 85 1.48 -6.67 -7.29
CA VAL A 85 1.03 -5.33 -7.70
C VAL A 85 1.97 -4.81 -8.77
N HIS A 86 1.42 -4.25 -9.84
CA HIS A 86 2.18 -3.63 -10.92
C HIS A 86 1.71 -2.19 -11.20
N ASN A 87 2.54 -1.44 -11.93
CA ASN A 87 2.14 -0.14 -12.46
C ASN A 87 1.17 -0.33 -13.62
N ASP A 88 -0.02 0.27 -13.52
CA ASP A 88 -1.11 0.22 -14.49
C ASP A 88 -1.48 1.62 -15.01
N ARG A 89 -0.53 2.57 -14.88
CA ARG A 89 -0.64 3.93 -15.39
C ARG A 89 -0.36 4.04 -16.89
#